data_AF-A0A193SUI9-F1
#
_entry.id   AF-A0A193SUI9-F1
#
_cell.length_a   1.000
_cell.length_b   1.000
_cell.length_c   1.000
_cell.angle_alpha   90.00
_cell.angle_beta   90.00
_cell.angle_gamma   90.00
#
_symmetry.space_group_name_H-M   'P 1'
#
loop_
_entity.id
_entity.type
_entity.pdbx_description
1 polymer ?
#
loop_
_entity_poly.entity_id
_entity_poly.type
_entity_poly.pdbx_seq_one_letter_code
_entity_poly.pdbx_strand_id
1 'polypeptide(L)'
;METKTPNYREIPKAIRAVVPKIATSDLLDRAPSLLQTVSEPQSQSAMLSRTLLDKLWIKMAEFYGHRWTSSFGVIADPEHTWAKVLAGVTGTQLANGLHALIERGDEFDWPPPANVFLSLCLQVKGLPTEAQAWDEARSGKYTHEAVRIAAEATSTFDLHGSDSNDKALRQRFERNYAIVMRRAQTGQQLEGRIAHGVGHDSMRDPRQVQLEHSRKEGDRILDVLEIPKDPKACRAMLLAKLGIRRSANV
;
A
#
# COMPACT_ATOMS: atom_id res chain seq x y z
N MET A 1 47.15 27.37 47.89
CA MET A 1 46.09 27.07 46.91
C MET A 1 46.06 28.23 45.93
N GLU A 2 46.89 28.17 44.89
CA GLU A 2 47.00 29.23 43.88
C GLU A 2 46.51 28.66 42.55
N THR A 3 45.33 29.10 42.14
CA THR A 3 44.68 28.73 40.88
C THR A 3 45.22 29.61 39.75
N LYS A 4 46.13 29.03 38.96
CA LYS A 4 46.69 29.64 37.76
C LYS A 4 45.65 29.56 36.62
N THR A 5 44.95 30.65 36.34
CA THR A 5 44.06 30.79 35.17
C THR A 5 44.86 30.85 33.87
N PRO A 6 44.48 30.12 32.80
CA PRO A 6 45.22 30.13 31.55
C PRO A 6 44.83 31.28 30.61
N ASN A 7 45.87 31.74 29.94
CA ASN A 7 46.08 32.75 28.91
C ASN A 7 45.09 32.66 27.70
N TYR A 8 44.40 33.76 27.40
CA TYR A 8 43.63 33.94 26.15
C TYR A 8 44.53 34.62 25.10
N ARG A 9 44.83 33.92 24.01
CA ARG A 9 45.39 34.50 22.77
C ARG A 9 44.47 34.21 21.58
N GLU A 10 43.69 35.24 21.26
CA GLU A 10 43.25 35.73 19.94
C GLU A 10 42.99 34.72 18.80
N ILE A 11 41.71 34.61 18.42
CA ILE A 11 41.22 33.87 17.24
C ILE A 11 41.21 34.84 16.03
N PRO A 12 41.71 34.46 14.84
CA PRO A 12 41.69 35.34 13.68
C PRO A 12 40.26 35.55 13.14
N LYS A 13 39.95 36.79 12.75
CA LYS A 13 38.64 37.24 12.25
C LYS A 13 38.28 36.56 10.91
N ALA A 14 37.03 36.09 10.80
CA ALA A 14 36.49 35.43 9.61
C ALA A 14 36.35 36.39 8.41
N ILE A 15 36.92 36.01 7.27
CA ILE A 15 36.75 36.68 5.98
C ILE A 15 35.40 36.26 5.39
N ARG A 16 34.52 37.23 5.07
CA ARG A 16 33.23 36.95 4.42
C ARG A 16 33.44 36.57 2.95
N ALA A 17 32.91 35.42 2.53
CA ALA A 17 32.93 34.97 1.15
C ALA A 17 31.99 35.83 0.27
N VAL A 18 32.50 36.28 -0.88
CA VAL A 18 31.73 36.99 -1.90
C VAL A 18 31.20 35.98 -2.91
N VAL A 19 29.87 35.89 -3.03
CA VAL A 19 29.20 35.01 -4.01
C VAL A 19 29.11 35.74 -5.36
N PRO A 20 29.58 35.14 -6.47
CA PRO A 20 29.46 35.76 -7.79
C PRO A 20 28.00 35.76 -8.26
N LYS A 21 27.52 36.93 -8.71
CA LYS A 21 26.20 37.10 -9.33
C LYS A 21 26.24 36.55 -10.76
N ILE A 22 25.91 35.28 -10.94
CA ILE A 22 25.62 34.71 -12.26
C ILE A 22 24.10 34.57 -12.37
N ALA A 23 23.55 35.05 -13.48
CA ALA A 23 22.14 35.32 -13.75
C ALA A 23 21.20 34.18 -13.31
N THR A 24 20.44 34.43 -12.25
CA THR A 24 19.48 33.49 -11.65
C THR A 24 18.11 33.50 -12.33
N SER A 25 17.86 34.39 -13.30
CA SER A 25 16.55 34.53 -13.94
C SER A 25 16.22 33.38 -14.89
N ASP A 26 17.18 32.94 -15.72
CA ASP A 26 16.95 31.89 -16.73
C ASP A 26 16.73 30.49 -16.13
N LEU A 27 17.26 30.24 -14.93
CA LEU A 27 17.07 28.96 -14.23
C LEU A 27 15.71 28.84 -13.55
N LEU A 28 15.07 29.96 -13.21
CA LEU A 28 13.76 29.97 -12.54
C LEU A 28 12.61 29.78 -13.55
N ASP A 29 12.74 30.29 -14.78
CA ASP A 29 11.71 30.13 -15.82
C ASP A 29 11.69 28.73 -16.46
N ARG A 30 12.81 28.00 -16.42
CA ARG A 30 12.95 26.67 -17.05
C ARG A 30 12.69 25.50 -16.09
N ALA A 31 12.57 25.77 -14.79
CA ALA A 31 12.29 24.77 -13.76
C ALA A 31 10.92 24.05 -13.90
N PRO A 32 9.80 24.68 -14.30
CA PRO A 32 8.50 23.99 -14.29
C PRO A 32 8.33 22.97 -15.42
N SER A 33 9.16 23.01 -16.48
CA SER A 33 9.04 22.12 -17.65
C SER A 33 9.89 20.85 -17.56
N LEU A 34 10.83 20.74 -16.61
CA LEU A 34 11.67 19.56 -16.42
C LEU A 34 11.20 18.60 -15.33
N LEU A 35 10.12 18.95 -14.61
CA LEU A 35 9.55 18.14 -13.52
C LEU A 35 8.18 17.53 -13.85
N GLN A 36 7.74 17.57 -15.10
CA GLN A 36 6.58 16.78 -15.54
C GLN A 36 6.99 15.32 -15.84
N THR A 37 7.53 14.65 -14.82
CA THR A 37 7.14 13.26 -14.62
C THR A 37 5.68 13.31 -14.22
N VAL A 38 4.78 12.87 -15.11
CA VAL A 38 3.37 12.63 -14.77
C VAL A 38 3.35 11.44 -13.79
N SER A 39 3.70 11.70 -12.55
CA SER A 39 3.27 10.88 -11.43
C SER A 39 1.84 11.32 -11.18
N GLU A 40 0.88 10.47 -11.55
CA GLU A 40 -0.49 10.61 -11.05
C GLU A 40 -0.44 10.86 -9.54
N PRO A 41 -1.15 11.87 -9.01
CA PRO A 41 -1.26 12.02 -7.59
C PRO A 41 -2.10 10.86 -7.04
N GLN A 42 -1.43 9.79 -6.61
CA GLN A 42 -1.99 8.86 -5.63
C GLN A 42 -2.09 9.60 -4.29
N SER A 43 -3.13 10.41 -4.09
CA SER A 43 -3.59 10.86 -2.76
C SER A 43 -4.84 11.71 -2.86
N GLN A 44 -6.00 11.11 -2.60
CA GLN A 44 -7.08 11.61 -1.72
C GLN A 44 -8.33 10.72 -1.88
N SER A 45 -8.33 9.55 -1.23
CA SER A 45 -9.58 8.82 -0.97
C SER A 45 -9.60 8.38 0.49
N ALA A 46 -9.45 9.34 1.41
CA ALA A 46 -9.63 9.08 2.84
C ALA A 46 -11.12 8.93 3.23
N MET A 47 -12.03 9.17 2.28
CA MET A 47 -13.48 9.27 2.52
C MET A 47 -14.25 8.66 1.35
N LEU A 48 -15.46 8.19 1.64
CA LEU A 48 -16.38 7.67 0.63
C LEU A 48 -16.78 8.80 -0.36
N SER A 49 -16.85 8.46 -1.66
CA SER A 49 -17.25 9.40 -2.71
C SER A 49 -18.57 10.10 -2.39
N ARG A 50 -18.63 11.44 -2.50
CA ARG A 50 -19.83 12.23 -2.19
C ARG A 50 -21.09 11.68 -2.87
N THR A 51 -20.99 11.28 -4.14
CA THR A 51 -22.12 10.72 -4.90
C THR A 51 -22.64 9.40 -4.36
N LEU A 52 -21.77 8.57 -3.78
CA LEU A 52 -22.16 7.31 -3.14
C LEU A 52 -22.72 7.57 -1.75
N LEU A 53 -22.20 8.57 -1.03
CA LEU A 53 -22.70 8.98 0.28
C LEU A 53 -24.13 9.52 0.19
N ASP A 54 -24.41 10.38 -0.80
CA ASP A 54 -25.73 10.94 -1.03
C ASP A 54 -26.76 9.84 -1.35
N LYS A 55 -26.38 8.88 -2.22
CA LYS A 55 -27.23 7.72 -2.54
C LYS A 55 -27.49 6.84 -1.33
N LEU A 56 -26.48 6.62 -0.49
CA LEU A 56 -26.63 5.88 0.76
C LEU A 56 -27.62 6.59 1.69
N TRP A 57 -27.49 7.91 1.85
CA TRP A 57 -28.37 8.69 2.72
C TRP A 57 -29.83 8.61 2.28
N ILE A 58 -30.09 8.71 0.97
CA ILE A 58 -31.43 8.56 0.41
C ILE A 58 -31.98 7.16 0.71
N LYS A 59 -31.20 6.11 0.46
CA LYS A 59 -31.66 4.73 0.70
C LYS A 59 -31.88 4.41 2.17
N MET A 60 -31.01 4.86 3.06
CA MET A 60 -31.19 4.66 4.50
C MET A 60 -32.39 5.46 5.04
N ALA A 61 -32.64 6.66 4.51
CA ALA A 61 -33.85 7.43 4.81
C ALA A 61 -35.12 6.75 4.26
N GLU A 62 -35.07 6.09 3.11
CA GLU A 62 -36.18 5.28 2.59
C GLU A 62 -36.47 4.06 3.48
N PHE A 63 -35.43 3.36 3.98
CA PHE A 63 -35.60 2.19 4.85
C PHE A 63 -36.11 2.52 6.26
N TYR A 64 -35.51 3.54 6.89
CA TYR A 64 -35.71 3.81 8.31
C TYR A 64 -36.52 5.09 8.59
N GLY A 65 -36.81 5.89 7.55
CA GLY A 65 -37.62 7.09 7.64
C GLY A 65 -37.11 8.08 8.69
N HIS A 66 -38.01 8.44 9.61
CA HIS A 66 -37.70 9.39 10.68
C HIS A 66 -36.60 8.90 11.63
N ARG A 67 -36.45 7.58 11.83
CA ARG A 67 -35.42 7.02 12.72
C ARG A 67 -34.00 7.35 12.25
N TRP A 68 -33.80 7.33 10.93
CA TRP A 68 -32.53 7.72 10.31
C TRP A 68 -32.29 9.22 10.41
N THR A 69 -33.25 10.01 9.93
CA THR A 69 -33.09 11.48 9.85
C THR A 69 -32.97 12.14 11.22
N SER A 70 -33.60 11.58 12.26
CA SER A 70 -33.42 12.05 13.64
C SER A 70 -32.08 11.68 14.26
N SER A 71 -31.46 10.57 13.83
CA SER A 71 -30.19 10.10 14.38
C SER A 71 -28.98 10.71 13.68
N PHE A 72 -29.04 10.86 12.36
CA PHE A 72 -27.90 11.23 11.51
C PHE A 72 -28.14 12.47 10.64
N GLY A 73 -29.33 13.07 10.71
CA GLY A 73 -29.70 14.23 9.90
C GLY A 73 -30.24 13.88 8.52
N VAL A 74 -30.75 14.91 7.84
CA VAL A 74 -31.39 14.79 6.52
C VAL A 74 -30.37 14.83 5.38
N ILE A 75 -29.28 15.57 5.56
CA ILE A 75 -28.29 15.82 4.52
C ILE A 75 -27.04 15.00 4.82
N ALA A 76 -26.45 14.42 3.77
CA ALA A 76 -25.18 13.72 3.85
C ALA A 76 -24.02 14.70 4.01
N ASP A 77 -23.41 14.70 5.19
CA ASP A 77 -22.20 15.49 5.44
C ASP A 77 -20.95 14.70 5.03
N PRO A 78 -20.08 15.24 4.15
CA PRO A 78 -18.85 14.55 3.76
C PRO A 78 -17.93 14.25 4.94
N GLU A 79 -17.91 15.11 5.97
CA GLU A 79 -17.12 14.92 7.20
C GLU A 79 -17.74 13.97 8.22
N HIS A 80 -18.91 13.40 7.91
CA HIS A 80 -19.62 12.51 8.81
C HIS A 80 -18.84 11.22 9.08
N THR A 81 -19.08 10.61 10.24
CA THR A 81 -18.43 9.37 10.67
C THR A 81 -18.60 8.24 9.66
N TRP A 82 -19.76 8.17 9.01
CA TRP A 82 -20.08 7.20 7.96
C TRP A 82 -19.18 7.33 6.74
N ALA A 83 -18.84 8.55 6.32
CA ALA A 83 -17.96 8.77 5.17
C ALA A 83 -16.52 8.31 5.45
N LYS A 84 -16.08 8.42 6.72
CA LYS A 84 -14.77 7.95 7.19
C LYS A 84 -14.72 6.43 7.34
N VAL A 85 -15.76 5.84 7.94
CA VAL A 85 -15.83 4.39 8.16
C VAL A 85 -15.97 3.62 6.85
N LEU A 86 -16.76 4.13 5.91
CA LEU A 86 -16.98 3.50 4.62
C LEU A 86 -15.99 3.97 3.54
N ALA A 87 -14.84 4.52 3.95
CA ALA A 87 -13.81 4.93 3.01
C ALA A 87 -13.31 3.73 2.17
N GLY A 88 -13.21 3.92 0.86
CA GLY A 88 -12.78 2.87 -0.07
C GLY A 88 -13.82 1.81 -0.44
N VAL A 89 -15.04 1.90 0.11
CA VAL A 89 -16.15 1.00 -0.27
C VAL A 89 -16.63 1.31 -1.67
N THR A 90 -16.82 0.27 -2.49
CA THR A 90 -17.33 0.39 -3.86
C THR A 90 -18.86 0.41 -3.89
N GLY A 91 -19.46 0.91 -4.98
CA GLY A 91 -20.92 0.91 -5.12
C GLY A 91 -21.55 -0.49 -5.07
N THR A 92 -20.83 -1.53 -5.50
CA THR A 92 -21.30 -2.92 -5.43
C THR A 92 -21.30 -3.45 -3.99
N GLN A 93 -20.25 -3.17 -3.22
CA GLN A 93 -20.20 -3.51 -1.79
C GLN A 93 -21.29 -2.78 -1.00
N LEU A 94 -21.55 -1.51 -1.33
CA LEU A 94 -22.63 -0.75 -0.71
C LEU A 94 -24.00 -1.36 -1.01
N ALA A 95 -24.25 -1.77 -2.26
CA ALA A 95 -25.47 -2.49 -2.63
C ALA A 95 -25.60 -3.82 -1.87
N ASN A 96 -24.51 -4.58 -1.71
CA ASN A 96 -24.52 -5.83 -0.92
C ASN A 96 -24.96 -5.58 0.53
N GLY A 97 -24.41 -4.54 1.16
CA GLY A 97 -24.80 -4.17 2.53
C GLY A 97 -26.27 -3.79 2.64
N LEU A 98 -26.79 -3.01 1.68
CA LEU A 98 -28.22 -2.67 1.63
C LEU A 98 -29.10 -3.91 1.43
N HIS A 99 -28.70 -4.86 0.58
CA HIS A 99 -29.41 -6.12 0.42
C HIS A 99 -29.38 -6.97 1.69
N ALA A 100 -28.27 -7.00 2.42
CA ALA A 100 -28.16 -7.73 3.67
C ALA A 100 -29.08 -7.14 4.76
N LEU A 101 -29.29 -5.82 4.78
CA LEU A 101 -30.27 -5.20 5.67
C LEU A 101 -31.71 -5.63 5.35
N ILE A 102 -32.04 -5.76 4.07
CA ILE A 102 -33.36 -6.25 3.65
C ILE A 102 -33.57 -7.71 4.07
N GLU A 103 -32.57 -8.57 3.83
CA GLU A 103 -32.67 -10.00 4.17
C GLU A 103 -32.75 -10.26 5.67
N ARG A 104 -32.11 -9.39 6.47
CA ARG A 104 -32.10 -9.47 7.94
C ARG A 104 -32.99 -8.39 8.56
N GLY A 105 -34.10 -8.05 7.90
CA GLY A 105 -35.00 -6.97 8.31
C GLY A 105 -35.49 -7.09 9.76
N ASP A 106 -35.73 -8.32 10.24
CA ASP A 106 -36.18 -8.57 11.62
C ASP A 106 -35.11 -8.25 12.68
N GLU A 107 -33.82 -8.35 12.33
CA GLU A 107 -32.68 -8.06 13.21
C GLU A 107 -32.33 -6.57 13.22
N PHE A 108 -32.57 -5.88 12.09
CA PHE A 108 -32.23 -4.48 11.89
C PHE A 108 -33.46 -3.55 11.82
N ASP A 109 -34.37 -3.64 12.81
CA ASP A 109 -35.50 -2.71 12.94
C ASP A 109 -35.04 -1.26 13.23
N TRP A 110 -33.85 -1.09 13.81
CA TRP A 110 -33.20 0.20 14.00
C TRP A 110 -31.98 0.35 13.08
N PRO A 111 -31.68 1.56 12.55
CA PRO A 111 -30.52 1.77 11.70
C PRO A 111 -29.22 1.33 12.40
N PRO A 112 -28.41 0.46 11.76
CA PRO A 112 -27.19 -0.04 12.35
C PRO A 112 -26.14 1.07 12.47
N PRO A 113 -25.16 0.92 13.37
CA PRO A 113 -23.99 1.80 13.38
C PRO A 113 -23.11 1.55 12.13
N ALA A 114 -22.34 2.56 11.73
CA ALA A 114 -21.58 2.57 10.47
C ALA A 114 -20.60 1.38 10.33
N ASN A 115 -19.99 0.93 11.43
CA ASN A 115 -19.07 -0.20 11.46
C ASN A 115 -19.77 -1.55 11.21
N VAL A 116 -20.98 -1.71 11.76
CA VAL A 116 -21.81 -2.90 11.49
C VAL A 116 -22.25 -2.89 10.04
N PHE A 117 -22.68 -1.74 9.51
CA PHE A 117 -23.03 -1.64 8.10
C PHE A 117 -21.84 -1.95 7.17
N LEU A 118 -20.63 -1.47 7.50
CA LEU A 118 -19.42 -1.82 6.76
C LEU A 118 -19.22 -3.35 6.70
N SER A 119 -19.42 -4.05 7.82
CA SER A 119 -19.29 -5.52 7.86
C SER A 119 -20.28 -6.21 6.92
N LEU A 120 -21.51 -5.68 6.81
CA LEU A 120 -22.52 -6.16 5.87
C LEU A 120 -22.14 -5.86 4.41
N CYS A 121 -21.55 -4.68 4.14
CA CYS A 121 -21.08 -4.33 2.79
C CYS A 121 -19.97 -5.26 2.29
N LEU A 122 -19.11 -5.71 3.19
CA LEU A 122 -17.99 -6.61 2.88
C LEU A 122 -18.41 -8.08 2.82
N GLN A 123 -19.61 -8.42 3.28
CA GLN A 123 -20.11 -9.78 3.23
C GLN A 123 -20.50 -10.13 1.79
N VAL A 124 -19.80 -11.10 1.21
CA VAL A 124 -20.14 -11.67 -0.09
C VAL A 124 -21.01 -12.89 0.16
N LYS A 125 -22.18 -12.94 -0.48
CA LYS A 125 -23.08 -14.10 -0.37
C LYS A 125 -22.37 -15.38 -0.80
N GLY A 126 -22.39 -16.39 0.06
CA GLY A 126 -21.83 -17.72 -0.22
C GLY A 126 -20.36 -17.90 0.17
N LEU A 127 -19.67 -16.90 0.71
CA LEU A 127 -18.32 -17.08 1.25
C LEU A 127 -18.38 -17.69 2.67
N PRO A 128 -17.81 -18.89 2.88
CA PRO A 128 -17.80 -19.52 4.20
C PRO A 128 -16.89 -18.80 5.20
N THR A 129 -17.13 -19.01 6.50
CA THR A 129 -16.24 -18.49 7.55
C THR A 129 -14.88 -19.20 7.48
N GLU A 130 -13.79 -18.58 7.94
CA GLU A 130 -12.44 -19.18 7.90
C GLU A 130 -12.37 -20.60 8.47
N ALA A 131 -13.08 -20.86 9.58
CA ALA A 131 -13.16 -22.19 10.19
C ALA A 131 -13.91 -23.20 9.29
N GLN A 132 -15.02 -22.79 8.69
CA GLN A 132 -15.78 -23.64 7.76
C GLN A 132 -14.98 -23.90 6.48
N ALA A 133 -14.31 -22.88 5.95
CA ALA A 133 -13.44 -22.98 4.79
C ALA A 133 -12.28 -23.95 5.03
N TRP A 134 -11.70 -23.96 6.24
CA TRP A 134 -10.66 -24.91 6.63
C TRP A 134 -11.18 -26.35 6.64
N ASP A 135 -12.34 -26.58 7.24
CA ASP A 135 -12.95 -27.91 7.29
C ASP A 135 -13.34 -28.42 5.88
N GLU A 136 -13.90 -27.54 5.05
CA GLU A 136 -14.22 -27.83 3.65
C GLU A 136 -12.96 -28.15 2.84
N ALA A 137 -11.91 -27.36 2.98
CA ALA A 137 -10.64 -27.56 2.29
C ALA A 137 -10.00 -28.90 2.63
N ARG A 138 -10.07 -29.32 3.89
CA ARG A 138 -9.57 -30.62 4.35
C ARG A 138 -10.45 -31.78 3.86
N SER A 139 -11.76 -31.56 3.77
CA SER A 139 -12.72 -32.55 3.28
C SER A 139 -12.66 -32.77 1.76
N GLY A 140 -12.08 -31.81 1.01
CA GLY A 140 -12.04 -31.81 -0.46
C GLY A 140 -13.38 -31.52 -1.12
N LYS A 141 -14.40 -31.12 -0.35
CA LYS A 141 -15.71 -30.71 -0.84
C LYS A 141 -15.81 -29.19 -0.69
N TYR A 142 -15.69 -28.48 -1.80
CA TYR A 142 -15.71 -27.03 -1.83
C TYR A 142 -17.14 -26.53 -2.09
N THR A 143 -17.70 -25.73 -1.17
CA THR A 143 -18.98 -25.03 -1.41
C THR A 143 -18.80 -23.79 -2.30
N HIS A 144 -17.63 -23.16 -2.20
CA HIS A 144 -17.33 -21.91 -2.89
C HIS A 144 -15.97 -21.98 -3.60
N GLU A 145 -15.91 -21.37 -4.78
CA GLU A 145 -14.72 -21.30 -5.63
C GLU A 145 -13.50 -20.70 -4.90
N ALA A 146 -13.76 -19.73 -4.02
CA ALA A 146 -12.74 -19.13 -3.18
C ALA A 146 -12.02 -20.13 -2.26
N VAL A 147 -12.73 -21.13 -1.74
CA VAL A 147 -12.15 -22.18 -0.87
C VAL A 147 -11.28 -23.11 -1.71
N ARG A 148 -11.74 -23.48 -2.91
CA ARG A 148 -10.98 -24.30 -3.86
C ARG A 148 -9.65 -23.64 -4.21
N ILE A 149 -9.68 -22.37 -4.60
CA ILE A 149 -8.47 -21.61 -4.98
C ILE A 149 -7.52 -21.43 -3.79
N ALA A 150 -8.05 -21.18 -2.58
CA ALA A 150 -7.23 -21.10 -1.38
C ALA A 150 -6.58 -22.44 -1.01
N ALA A 151 -7.29 -23.55 -1.21
CA ALA A 151 -6.77 -24.90 -1.01
C ALA A 151 -5.67 -25.24 -2.03
N GLU A 152 -5.90 -24.96 -3.31
CA GLU A 152 -4.90 -25.13 -4.38
C GLU A 152 -3.62 -24.32 -4.13
N ALA A 153 -3.75 -23.08 -3.65
CA ALA A 153 -2.59 -22.24 -3.33
C ALA A 153 -1.79 -22.72 -2.11
N THR A 154 -2.42 -23.47 -1.20
CA THR A 154 -1.79 -24.01 0.01
C THR A 154 -1.16 -25.38 -0.23
N SER A 155 -1.66 -26.15 -1.20
CA SER A 155 -1.40 -27.58 -1.49
C SER A 155 -2.55 -28.46 -0.99
N THR A 156 -3.35 -28.99 -1.92
CA THR A 156 -4.43 -29.95 -1.63
C THR A 156 -3.88 -31.24 -1.02
N PHE A 157 -2.69 -31.67 -1.42
CA PHE A 157 -2.03 -32.86 -0.87
C PHE A 157 -1.70 -32.68 0.61
N ASP A 158 -1.12 -31.54 0.98
CA ASP A 158 -0.77 -31.24 2.37
C ASP A 158 -2.03 -31.12 3.24
N LEU A 159 -3.10 -30.52 2.70
CA LEU A 159 -4.38 -30.39 3.40
C LEU A 159 -5.03 -31.75 3.68
N HIS A 160 -5.03 -32.68 2.71
CA HIS A 160 -5.62 -34.00 2.89
C HIS A 160 -4.80 -34.94 3.78
N GLY A 161 -3.47 -34.80 3.80
CA GLY A 161 -2.57 -35.65 4.58
C GLY A 161 -2.25 -35.13 5.99
N SER A 162 -2.62 -33.89 6.31
CA SER A 162 -2.28 -33.25 7.59
C SER A 162 -3.15 -33.69 8.76
N ASP A 163 -2.54 -33.68 9.94
CA ASP A 163 -3.26 -33.79 11.21
C ASP A 163 -4.03 -32.48 11.50
N SER A 164 -5.20 -32.62 12.12
CA SER A 164 -6.10 -31.50 12.49
C SER A 164 -5.43 -30.38 13.30
N ASN A 165 -4.32 -30.70 13.98
CA ASN A 165 -3.60 -29.77 14.86
C ASN A 165 -2.36 -29.12 14.21
N ASP A 166 -2.15 -29.26 12.89
CA ASP A 166 -1.06 -28.57 12.21
C ASP A 166 -1.34 -27.06 12.08
N LYS A 167 -0.90 -26.32 13.10
CA LYS A 167 -1.04 -24.87 13.20
C LYS A 167 -0.34 -24.13 12.06
N ALA A 168 0.78 -24.64 11.57
CA ALA A 168 1.55 -23.98 10.52
C ALA A 168 0.83 -24.07 9.18
N LEU A 169 0.25 -25.24 8.87
CA LEU A 169 -0.56 -25.43 7.67
C LEU A 169 -1.84 -24.60 7.73
N ARG A 170 -2.52 -24.60 8.88
CA ARG A 170 -3.72 -23.78 9.10
C ARG A 170 -3.45 -22.29 8.90
N GLN A 171 -2.35 -21.77 9.45
CA GLN A 171 -1.99 -20.37 9.27
C GLN A 171 -1.70 -20.01 7.79
N ARG A 172 -1.09 -20.92 7.02
CA ARG A 172 -0.86 -20.72 5.58
C ARG A 172 -2.18 -20.68 4.81
N PHE A 173 -3.10 -21.59 5.12
CA PHE A 173 -4.43 -21.60 4.52
C PHE A 173 -5.21 -20.35 4.88
N GLU A 174 -5.29 -19.96 6.15
CA GLU A 174 -6.01 -18.76 6.60
C GLU A 174 -5.49 -17.51 5.89
N ARG A 175 -4.16 -17.37 5.76
CA ARG A 175 -3.54 -16.29 4.98
C ARG A 175 -3.97 -16.31 3.51
N ASN A 176 -3.89 -17.47 2.86
CA ASN A 176 -4.26 -17.62 1.45
C ASN A 176 -5.75 -17.32 1.25
N TYR A 177 -6.61 -17.85 2.13
CA TYR A 177 -8.05 -17.61 2.12
C TYR A 177 -8.38 -16.13 2.31
N ALA A 178 -7.72 -15.43 3.24
CA ALA A 178 -7.91 -13.99 3.43
C ALA A 178 -7.55 -13.16 2.18
N ILE A 179 -6.53 -13.59 1.41
CA ILE A 179 -6.18 -12.94 0.14
C ILE A 179 -7.28 -13.18 -0.90
N VAL A 180 -7.81 -14.40 -1.01
CA VAL A 180 -8.91 -14.71 -1.94
C VAL A 180 -10.19 -13.98 -1.54
N MET A 181 -10.52 -13.92 -0.25
CA MET A 181 -11.66 -13.13 0.25
C MET A 181 -11.55 -11.67 -0.15
N ARG A 182 -10.37 -11.05 0.02
CA ARG A 182 -10.15 -9.67 -0.40
C ARG A 182 -10.31 -9.48 -1.91
N ARG A 183 -9.84 -10.44 -2.72
CA ARG A 183 -10.03 -10.42 -4.18
C ARG A 183 -11.51 -10.53 -4.56
N ALA A 184 -12.23 -11.44 -3.91
CA ALA A 184 -13.67 -11.64 -4.08
C ALA A 184 -14.44 -10.35 -3.75
N GLN A 185 -14.11 -9.70 -2.63
CA GLN A 185 -14.72 -8.45 -2.20
C GLN A 185 -14.42 -7.29 -3.16
N THR A 186 -13.21 -7.25 -3.73
CA THR A 186 -12.77 -6.17 -4.65
C THR A 186 -13.29 -6.38 -6.08
N GLY A 187 -13.91 -7.53 -6.38
CA GLY A 187 -14.33 -7.89 -7.73
C GLY A 187 -13.16 -8.20 -8.67
N GLN A 188 -11.97 -8.46 -8.12
CA GLN A 188 -10.84 -8.98 -8.89
C GLN A 188 -11.13 -10.44 -9.25
N GLN A 189 -10.68 -10.87 -10.43
CA GLN A 189 -10.82 -12.25 -10.85
C GLN A 189 -10.20 -13.18 -9.80
N LEU A 190 -10.97 -14.16 -9.34
CA LEU A 190 -10.52 -15.17 -8.39
C LEU A 190 -9.45 -16.06 -9.02
N GLU A 191 -9.58 -16.27 -10.33
CA GLU A 191 -8.65 -16.99 -11.20
C GLU A 191 -7.32 -16.23 -11.34
N GLY A 192 -6.35 -16.62 -10.53
CA GLY A 192 -5.00 -16.08 -10.60
C GLY A 192 -4.18 -16.58 -9.42
N ARG A 193 -2.93 -17.02 -9.66
CA ARG A 193 -2.04 -17.49 -8.60
C ARG A 193 -2.04 -16.46 -7.47
N ILE A 194 -2.42 -16.91 -6.26
CA ILE A 194 -2.26 -16.09 -5.06
C ILE A 194 -0.78 -15.75 -5.00
N ALA A 195 -0.45 -14.45 -4.90
CA ALA A 195 0.94 -14.05 -4.78
C ALA A 195 1.48 -14.63 -3.46
N HIS A 196 2.20 -15.76 -3.53
CA HIS A 196 2.93 -16.32 -2.41
C HIS A 196 3.86 -15.22 -1.91
N GLY A 197 3.52 -14.61 -0.77
CA GLY A 197 4.20 -13.38 -0.38
C GLY A 197 5.68 -13.65 -0.15
N VAL A 198 6.51 -12.82 -0.79
CA VAL A 198 7.99 -12.79 -0.77
C VAL A 198 8.57 -14.16 -0.41
N GLY A 199 8.55 -15.06 -1.39
CA GLY A 199 9.33 -16.28 -1.30
C GLY A 199 10.77 -15.94 -0.94
N HIS A 200 11.37 -16.76 -0.08
CA HIS A 200 12.81 -16.76 0.19
C HIS A 200 13.56 -16.66 -1.14
N ASP A 201 14.74 -16.02 -1.19
CA ASP A 201 15.54 -15.85 -2.43
C ASP A 201 15.80 -17.17 -3.19
N SER A 202 15.58 -18.32 -2.53
CA SER A 202 15.62 -19.68 -3.09
C SER A 202 14.48 -19.99 -4.08
N MET A 203 13.43 -19.18 -4.13
CA MET A 203 12.32 -19.30 -5.09
C MET A 203 12.42 -18.33 -6.27
N ARG A 204 13.43 -17.45 -6.30
CA ARG A 204 13.70 -16.54 -7.42
C ARG A 204 14.52 -17.26 -8.49
N ASP A 205 14.40 -16.84 -9.76
CA ASP A 205 15.25 -17.38 -10.83
C ASP A 205 16.72 -17.14 -10.44
N PRO A 206 17.56 -18.19 -10.36
CA PRO A 206 18.97 -18.06 -9.99
C PRO A 206 19.72 -17.01 -10.82
N ARG A 207 19.34 -16.82 -12.08
CA ARG A 207 19.94 -15.79 -12.95
C ARG A 207 19.62 -14.37 -12.48
N GLN A 208 18.40 -14.15 -11.99
CA GLN A 208 17.99 -12.84 -11.48
C GLN A 208 18.73 -12.51 -10.18
N VAL A 209 18.84 -13.48 -9.26
CA VAL A 209 19.59 -13.33 -8.01
C VAL A 209 21.06 -13.04 -8.28
N GLN A 210 21.68 -13.75 -9.24
CA GLN A 210 23.08 -13.53 -9.62
C GLN A 210 23.33 -12.14 -10.21
N LEU A 211 22.41 -11.63 -11.05
CA LEU A 211 22.51 -10.28 -11.62
C LEU A 211 22.38 -9.19 -10.56
N GLU A 212 21.44 -9.34 -9.64
CA GLU A 212 21.27 -8.42 -8.50
C GLU A 212 22.50 -8.42 -7.59
N HIS A 213 23.04 -9.60 -7.28
CA HIS A 213 24.29 -9.72 -6.53
C HIS A 213 25.45 -9.03 -7.25
N SER A 214 25.60 -9.27 -8.57
CA SER A 214 26.66 -8.65 -9.38
C SER A 214 26.56 -7.12 -9.41
N ARG A 215 25.33 -6.58 -9.47
CA ARG A 215 25.08 -5.14 -9.38
C ARG A 215 25.47 -4.56 -8.02
N LYS A 216 25.05 -5.21 -6.92
CA LYS A 216 25.37 -4.77 -5.55
C LYS A 216 26.88 -4.75 -5.30
N GLU A 217 27.60 -5.77 -5.79
CA GLU A 217 29.06 -5.79 -5.69
C GLU A 217 29.72 -4.68 -6.54
N GLY A 218 29.17 -4.38 -7.73
CA GLY A 218 29.59 -3.22 -8.52
C GLY A 218 29.44 -1.91 -7.78
N ASP A 219 28.27 -1.67 -7.17
CA ASP A 219 28.00 -0.47 -6.37
C ASP A 219 28.92 -0.38 -5.15
N ARG A 220 29.17 -1.52 -4.49
CA ARG A 220 30.10 -1.61 -3.35
C ARG A 220 31.53 -1.24 -3.75
N ILE A 221 31.99 -1.71 -4.91
CA ILE A 221 33.31 -1.37 -5.44
C ILE A 221 33.40 0.12 -5.77
N LEU A 222 32.35 0.71 -6.36
CA LEU A 222 32.29 2.14 -6.64
C LEU A 222 32.35 2.98 -5.36
N ASP A 223 31.65 2.56 -4.31
CA ASP A 223 31.65 3.25 -3.02
C ASP A 223 33.02 3.14 -2.31
N VAL A 224 33.68 1.97 -2.35
CA VAL A 224 35.03 1.77 -1.77
C VAL A 224 36.10 2.58 -2.50
N LEU A 225 35.98 2.72 -3.83
CA LEU A 225 36.92 3.49 -4.65
C LEU A 225 36.62 5.00 -4.65
N GLU A 226 35.62 5.44 -3.87
CA GLU A 226 35.14 6.82 -3.79
C GLU A 226 34.88 7.45 -5.18
N ILE A 227 34.42 6.63 -6.14
CA ILE A 227 34.21 7.09 -7.51
C ILE A 227 32.97 8.01 -7.53
N PRO A 228 33.11 9.27 -7.97
CA PRO A 228 31.99 10.20 -8.00
C PRO A 228 30.86 9.71 -8.90
N LYS A 229 29.62 9.72 -8.39
CA LYS A 229 28.41 9.36 -9.15
C LYS A 229 27.98 10.46 -10.13
N ASP A 230 28.50 11.68 -9.97
CA ASP A 230 28.25 12.79 -10.90
C ASP A 230 29.11 12.65 -12.18
N PRO A 231 28.50 12.69 -13.39
CA PRO A 231 29.22 12.48 -14.65
C PRO A 231 30.31 13.53 -14.92
N LYS A 232 30.14 14.78 -14.46
CA LYS A 232 31.14 15.85 -14.67
C LYS A 232 32.35 15.63 -13.76
N ALA A 233 32.12 15.29 -12.49
CA ALA A 233 33.18 14.94 -11.54
C ALA A 233 33.94 13.67 -11.96
N CYS A 234 33.22 12.65 -12.41
CA CYS A 234 33.82 11.38 -12.87
C CYS A 234 34.70 11.59 -14.10
N ARG A 235 34.25 12.41 -15.08
CA ARG A 235 35.06 12.82 -16.23
C ARG A 235 36.31 13.59 -15.82
N ALA A 236 36.21 14.52 -14.87
CA ALA A 236 37.36 15.29 -14.39
C ALA A 236 38.41 14.38 -13.72
N MET A 237 37.98 13.44 -12.88
CA MET A 237 38.84 12.45 -12.25
C MET A 237 39.52 11.54 -13.27
N LEU A 238 38.80 11.10 -14.31
CA LEU A 238 39.35 10.28 -15.39
C LEU A 238 40.40 11.05 -16.21
N LEU A 239 40.12 12.30 -16.58
CA LEU A 239 41.07 13.15 -17.30
C LEU A 239 42.33 13.43 -16.48
N ALA A 240 42.18 13.63 -15.17
CA ALA A 240 43.30 13.78 -14.25
C ALA A 240 44.15 12.50 -14.17
N LYS A 241 43.53 11.31 -14.05
CA LYS A 241 44.23 10.01 -14.05
C LYS A 241 44.95 9.73 -15.36
N LEU A 242 44.38 10.10 -16.49
CA LEU A 242 44.95 9.88 -17.84
C LEU A 242 45.98 10.95 -18.24
N GLY A 243 46.19 11.99 -17.43
CA GLY A 243 47.15 13.07 -17.72
C GLY A 243 46.75 13.97 -18.90
N ILE A 244 45.49 13.94 -19.33
CA ILE A 244 45.02 14.66 -20.51
C ILE A 244 44.52 16.05 -20.10
N ARG A 245 45.28 17.10 -20.44
CA ARG A 245 44.85 18.49 -20.27
C ARG A 245 44.07 18.94 -21.51
N ARG A 246 42.73 18.93 -21.45
CA ARG A 246 41.91 19.66 -22.43
C ARG A 246 41.64 21.05 -21.86
N SER A 247 42.13 22.09 -22.54
CA SER A 247 41.77 23.48 -22.24
C SER A 247 40.24 23.61 -22.33
N ALA A 248 39.64 24.20 -21.30
CA ALA A 248 38.22 24.49 -21.29
C ALA A 248 37.93 25.52 -22.39
N ASN A 249 37.42 25.07 -23.53
CA ASN A 249 36.77 25.97 -24.47
C ASN A 249 35.40 26.32 -23.86
N VAL A 250 35.22 27.64 -23.72
CA VAL A 250 34.05 28.37 -23.24
C VAL A 250 32.75 27.85 -23.86
#